data_AF-A0A7C5JG90-F1
#
_entry.id   AF-A0A7C5JG90-F1
#
_cell.length_a   1.000
_cell.length_b   1.000
_cell.length_c   1.000
_cell.angle_alpha   90.00
_cell.angle_beta   90.00
_cell.angle_gamma   90.00
#
_symmetry.space_group_name_H-M   'P 1'
#
loop_
_entity.id
_entity.type
_entity.pdbx_description
1 polymer ?
#
loop_
_entity_poly.entity_id
_entity_poly.type
_entity_poly.pdbx_seq_one_letter_code
_entity_poly.pdbx_strand_id
1 'polypeptide(L)' 'MTKKYTDTLKTSNELITRDPLPASKKVYLKGKIHENIRVPIREISLSNDTKL' A
#
# COMPACT_ATOMS: atom_id res chain seq x y z
N MET A 1 -38.01 -14.89 1.65
CA MET A 1 -37.16 -14.61 2.82
C MET A 1 -35.75 -14.35 2.32
N THR A 2 -35.24 -13.12 2.44
CA THR A 2 -33.90 -12.75 1.98
C THR A 2 -32.87 -13.12 3.06
N LYS A 3 -31.92 -14.00 2.71
CA LYS A 3 -30.84 -14.40 3.61
C LYS A 3 -29.94 -13.19 3.85
N LYS A 4 -29.93 -12.65 5.08
CA LYS A 4 -28.98 -11.61 5.48
C LYS A 4 -27.56 -12.18 5.32
N TYR A 5 -26.75 -11.55 4.46
CA TYR A 5 -25.32 -11.82 4.40
C TYR A 5 -24.69 -11.25 5.66
N THR A 6 -24.44 -12.10 6.66
CA THR A 6 -23.60 -11.75 7.80
C THR A 6 -22.17 -11.79 7.33
N ASP A 7 -21.48 -10.65 7.41
CA ASP A 7 -20.05 -10.52 7.19
C ASP A 7 -19.31 -11.48 8.15
N THR A 8 -18.97 -12.67 7.65
CA THR A 8 -18.25 -13.71 8.39
C THR A 8 -16.77 -13.36 8.57
N LEU A 9 -16.31 -12.22 8.06
CA LEU A 9 -14.92 -11.78 8.17
C LEU A 9 -14.77 -10.87 9.38
N LYS A 10 -14.45 -11.45 10.55
CA LYS A 10 -13.92 -10.69 11.69
C LYS A 10 -12.61 -10.01 11.26
N THR A 11 -12.71 -8.80 10.73
CA THR A 11 -11.55 -8.00 10.36
C THR A 11 -11.04 -7.29 11.61
N SER A 12 -9.98 -7.81 12.23
CA SER A 12 -9.27 -7.16 13.33
C SER A 12 -7.94 -6.59 12.84
N ASN A 13 -7.44 -5.54 13.51
CA ASN A 13 -6.12 -4.98 13.21
C ASN A 13 -4.98 -5.98 13.44
N GLU A 14 -5.22 -7.07 14.16
CA GLU A 14 -4.26 -8.15 14.41
C GLU A 14 -4.05 -9.05 13.18
N LEU A 15 -5.07 -9.16 12.30
CA LEU A 15 -5.00 -9.97 11.09
C LEU A 15 -4.48 -9.19 9.87
N ILE A 16 -4.51 -7.85 9.92
CA ILE A 16 -4.05 -6.99 8.83
C ILE A 16 -2.57 -6.63 9.05
N THR A 17 -1.69 -7.16 8.21
CA THR A 17 -0.28 -6.75 8.18
C THR A 17 -0.15 -5.32 7.65
N ARG A 18 0.51 -4.45 8.42
CA ARG A 18 0.74 -3.03 8.07
C ARG A 18 2.20 -2.67 7.89
N ASP A 19 3.09 -3.61 8.16
CA ASP A 19 4.51 -3.40 7.98
C ASP A 19 4.85 -3.19 6.50
N PRO A 20 5.84 -2.35 6.20
CA PRO A 20 6.30 -2.17 4.84
C PRO A 20 6.68 -3.50 4.18
N LEU A 21 6.37 -3.63 2.89
CA LEU A 21 6.78 -4.80 2.13
C LEU A 21 8.32 -4.93 2.14
N PRO A 22 8.87 -6.16 2.24
CA PRO A 22 10.31 -6.37 2.23
C PRO A 22 11.00 -5.70 1.04
N ALA A 23 12.21 -5.18 1.28
CA ALA A 23 13.02 -4.46 0.31
C ALA A 23 12.30 -3.30 -0.42
N SER A 24 11.14 -2.86 0.07
CA SER A 24 10.30 -1.88 -0.59
C SER A 24 10.02 -0.68 0.31
N LYS A 25 9.89 0.50 -0.29
CA LYS A 25 9.51 1.74 0.39
C LYS A 25 8.36 2.41 -0.35
N LYS A 26 7.40 2.96 0.40
CA LYS A 26 6.37 3.83 -0.17
C LYS A 26 6.96 5.21 -0.37
N VAL A 27 7.07 5.67 -1.61
CA VAL A 27 7.57 7.00 -1.95
C VAL A 27 6.49 7.78 -2.71
N TYR A 28 6.64 9.10 -2.77
CA TYR A 28 5.63 9.98 -3.36
C TYR A 28 6.27 10.85 -4.43
N LEU A 29 5.73 10.79 -5.64
CA LEU A 29 6.11 11.70 -6.72
C LEU A 29 5.26 12.97 -6.65
N LYS A 30 5.90 14.14 -6.73
CA LYS A 30 5.22 15.44 -6.80
C LYS A 30 4.64 15.66 -8.20
N GLY A 31 3.39 16.11 -8.30
CA GLY A 31 2.79 16.50 -9.56
C GLY A 31 3.46 17.73 -10.18
N LYS A 32 3.62 17.76 -11.51
CA LYS A 32 4.20 18.90 -12.23
C LYS A 32 3.19 20.03 -12.46
N ILE A 33 1.98 19.69 -12.92
CA ILE A 33 0.91 20.68 -13.19
C ILE A 33 0.18 21.03 -11.88
N HIS A 34 -0.06 20.03 -11.03
CA HIS A 34 -0.74 20.19 -9.75
C HIS A 34 0.21 19.81 -8.63
N GLU A 35 0.96 20.79 -8.14
CA GLU A 35 2.04 20.60 -7.17
C GLU A 35 1.61 20.00 -5.83
N ASN A 36 0.32 20.14 -5.48
CA ASN A 36 -0.25 19.62 -4.25
C ASN A 36 -0.55 18.10 -4.33
N ILE A 37 -0.50 17.51 -5.53
CA ILE A 37 -0.74 16.08 -5.72
C ILE A 37 0.54 15.31 -5.42
N ARG A 38 0.41 14.26 -4.59
CA ARG A 38 1.47 13.30 -4.26
C ARG A 38 1.04 11.91 -4.71
N VAL A 39 1.65 11.42 -5.78
CA VAL A 39 1.33 10.10 -6.34
C VAL A 39 2.13 9.03 -5.58
N PRO A 40 1.47 8.13 -4.82
CA PRO A 40 2.17 7.07 -4.12
C PRO A 40 2.66 6.01 -5.11
N ILE A 41 3.94 5.69 -5.04
CA ILE A 41 4.54 4.57 -5.76
C ILE A 41 5.34 3.69 -4.79
N ARG A 42 5.72 2.50 -5.25
CA ARG A 42 6.55 1.57 -4.49
C ARG A 42 7.95 1.56 -5.12
N GLU A 43 8.94 2.01 -4.35
CA GLU A 43 10.36 1.91 -4.69
C GLU A 43 10.89 0.56 -4.17
N ILE A 44 11.54 -0.24 -5.00
CA ILE A 44 12.10 -1.56 -4.65
C ILE A 44 13.62 -1.50 -4.71
N SER A 45 14.29 -1.89 -3.63
CA SER A 45 15.75 -2.00 -3.61
C SER A 45 16.20 -3.32 -4.27
N LEU A 46 17.12 -3.23 -5.21
CA LEU A 46 17.74 -4.36 -5.90
C LEU A 46 19.09 -4.71 -5.27
N SER A 47 19.58 -5.93 -5.51
CA SER A 47 20.81 -6.46 -4.90
C SER A 47 22.11 -5.79 -5.36
N ASN A 48 22.06 -5.05 -6.47
CA ASN A 48 23.18 -4.27 -7.02
C ASN A 48 23.11 -2.79 -6.60
N ASP A 49 22.43 -2.49 -5.49
CA ASP A 49 22.19 -1.14 -4.96
C ASP A 49 21.42 -0.20 -5.92
N THR A 50 20.76 -0.76 -6.94
CA THR A 50 19.84 -0.01 -7.81
C THR A 50 18.39 -0.15 -7.35
N LYS A 51 17.48 0.61 -7.98
CA LYS A 51 16.08 0.71 -7.53
C LYS A 51 15.12 0.65 -8.71
N LEU A 52 13.93 0.10 -8.47
CA LEU A 52 12.77 0.09 -9.39
C LEU A 52 11.61 0.91 -8.82
#